data_AF-A0AA88TUW8-F1
#
_entry.id   AF-A0AA88TUW8-F1
#
_cell.length_a   1.000
_cell.length_b   1.000
_cell.length_c   1.000
_cell.angle_alpha   90.00
_cell.angle_beta   90.00
_cell.angle_gamma   90.00
#
_symmetry.space_group_name_H-M   'P 1'
#
loop_
_entity.id
_entity.type
_entity.pdbx_description
1 polymer ?
#
loop_
_entity_poly.entity_id
_entity_poly.type
_entity_poly.pdbx_seq_one_letter_code
_entity_poly.pdbx_strand_id
1 'polypeptide(L)'
;MSAAAGLSGPGTSAAAAPGLLRLTSVPGYDQNRVNDVLLLRPATETQRRCDNDTEKLQKGNDHVVFFPGDIQNFQQEMALQADAAPWQSWSLERVALTLGQRFPGCHIWIIRATRMYLHKFSCYQNFVESNLFGAPEHTPDYGAVRHLRALLGHSMQRAGLPNPLPPLSGTSTPGPLPAGFSLTIVGFSKGCVVLNQIVYELAGARADPELRLFLDSVSDMYWLDGGHPGGSETWVTDKCALGELASSGVAIHAHVTPYEVCDPMRAWVGQEHRHFIKTLEDLGACLSQKLHFDDEPASIENHFRVIQEF
;
A
#
# COMPACT_ATOMS: atom_id res chain seq x y z
N MET A 1 10.89 62.63 4.26
CA MET A 1 9.90 61.76 4.94
C MET A 1 9.45 60.71 3.94
N SER A 2 9.38 59.41 4.18
CA SER A 2 9.94 58.47 5.15
C SER A 2 9.71 57.09 4.49
N ALA A 3 10.71 56.21 4.46
CA ALA A 3 10.55 54.87 3.92
C ALA A 3 9.72 54.00 4.88
N ALA A 4 8.74 53.25 4.36
CA ALA A 4 8.04 52.20 5.11
C ALA A 4 8.42 50.84 4.52
N ALA A 5 9.32 50.15 5.21
CA ALA A 5 9.63 48.75 5.01
C ALA A 5 8.47 47.89 5.56
N GLY A 6 7.84 47.11 4.68
CA GLY A 6 6.92 46.04 5.08
C GLY A 6 7.71 44.78 5.40
N LEU A 7 7.75 44.42 6.68
CA LEU A 7 8.34 43.18 7.18
C LEU A 7 7.53 41.97 6.69
N SER A 8 8.17 41.13 5.87
CA SER A 8 7.73 39.77 5.59
C SER A 8 7.91 38.93 6.86
N GLY A 9 6.79 38.51 7.46
CA GLY A 9 6.81 37.51 8.53
C GLY A 9 7.25 36.15 7.98
N PRO A 10 8.01 35.35 8.73
CA PRO A 10 8.36 34.01 8.29
C PRO A 10 7.09 33.15 8.30
N GLY A 11 6.73 32.62 7.13
CA GLY A 11 5.71 31.59 7.02
C GLY A 11 6.07 30.44 7.95
N THR A 12 5.17 30.12 8.87
CA THR A 12 5.26 28.93 9.71
C THR A 12 5.30 27.71 8.80
N SER A 13 6.51 27.18 8.59
CA SER A 13 6.74 25.84 8.08
C SER A 13 5.91 24.88 8.92
N ALA A 14 4.97 24.17 8.30
CA ALA A 14 4.26 23.08 8.95
C ALA A 14 5.30 22.08 9.46
N ALA A 15 5.51 22.05 10.78
CA ALA A 15 6.46 21.14 11.39
C ALA A 15 6.08 19.71 10.97
N ALA A 16 6.98 19.04 10.24
CA ALA A 16 6.80 17.66 9.86
C ALA A 16 6.51 16.84 11.13
N ALA A 17 5.42 16.07 11.13
CA ALA A 17 5.09 15.24 12.29
C ALA A 17 6.29 14.32 12.59
N PRO A 18 6.64 14.13 13.88
CA PRO A 18 7.80 13.33 14.26
C PRO A 18 7.75 11.94 13.61
N GLY A 19 8.82 11.55 12.92
CA GLY A 19 8.96 10.21 12.33
C GLY A 19 8.53 10.06 10.87
N LEU A 20 7.90 11.07 10.24
CA LEU A 20 7.60 11.06 8.80
C LEU A 20 8.81 11.48 7.96
N LEU A 21 9.10 10.72 6.90
CA LEU A 21 10.17 10.99 5.95
C LEU A 21 9.66 10.77 4.52
N ARG A 22 9.59 11.84 3.72
CA ARG A 22 9.31 11.75 2.28
C ARG A 22 10.60 11.48 1.52
N LEU A 23 10.61 10.40 0.76
CA LEU A 23 11.66 10.04 -0.19
C LEU A 23 11.12 10.26 -1.60
N THR A 24 11.78 11.11 -2.38
CA THR A 24 11.35 11.41 -3.75
C THR A 24 12.10 10.55 -4.76
N SER A 25 11.42 10.21 -5.86
CA SER A 25 12.00 9.51 -7.01
C SER A 25 12.87 8.31 -6.62
N VAL A 26 12.35 7.41 -5.79
CA VAL A 26 13.04 6.17 -5.42
C VAL A 26 12.88 5.17 -6.56
N PRO A 27 13.96 4.65 -7.15
CA PRO A 27 13.87 3.66 -8.22
C PRO A 27 13.43 2.32 -7.65
N GLY A 28 12.67 1.57 -8.43
CA GLY A 28 12.48 0.15 -8.20
C GLY A 28 13.50 -0.67 -8.98
N TYR A 29 13.03 -1.70 -9.68
CA TYR A 29 13.91 -2.62 -10.40
C TYR A 29 14.48 -2.00 -11.69
N ASP A 30 13.64 -1.31 -12.44
CA ASP A 30 14.06 -0.44 -13.54
C ASP A 30 14.37 0.95 -12.97
N GLN A 31 15.56 1.49 -13.26
CA GLN A 31 15.99 2.80 -12.78
C GLN A 31 15.07 3.95 -13.24
N ASN A 32 14.33 3.76 -14.34
CA ASN A 32 13.38 4.73 -14.85
C ASN A 32 12.00 4.62 -14.17
N ARG A 33 11.68 3.47 -13.58
CA ARG A 33 10.45 3.29 -12.79
C ARG A 33 10.71 3.80 -11.38
N VAL A 34 10.34 5.05 -11.12
CA VAL A 34 10.51 5.71 -9.82
C VAL A 34 9.19 6.02 -9.14
N ASN A 35 9.16 5.95 -7.80
CA ASN A 35 8.02 6.34 -6.98
C ASN A 35 8.45 7.32 -5.89
N ASP A 36 7.56 8.24 -5.53
CA ASP A 36 7.64 8.94 -4.24
C ASP A 36 7.15 7.99 -3.14
N VAL A 37 7.89 7.90 -2.04
CA VAL A 37 7.58 7.02 -0.91
C VAL A 37 7.57 7.84 0.37
N LEU A 38 6.54 7.67 1.20
CA LEU A 38 6.48 8.26 2.54
C LEU A 38 6.71 7.17 3.57
N LEU A 39 7.74 7.32 4.39
CA LEU A 39 8.01 6.48 5.54
C LEU A 39 7.45 7.12 6.80
N LEU A 40 6.69 6.39 7.60
CA LEU A 40 6.54 6.64 9.03
C LEU A 40 7.41 5.63 9.79
N ARG A 41 8.36 6.13 10.55
CA ARG A 41 9.14 5.29 11.47
C ARG A 41 8.29 4.93 12.70
N PRO A 42 8.47 3.72 13.26
CA PRO A 42 7.83 3.38 14.52
C PRO A 42 8.28 4.37 15.60
N ALA A 43 7.36 4.78 16.46
CA ALA A 43 7.71 5.58 17.61
C ALA A 43 8.72 4.80 18.45
N THR A 44 9.93 5.33 18.64
CA THR A 44 10.85 4.78 19.63
C THR A 44 10.17 4.88 20.99
N GLU A 45 9.95 3.76 21.67
CA GLU A 45 9.48 3.74 23.05
C GLU A 45 10.54 4.39 23.97
N THR A 46 10.61 5.72 23.98
CA THR A 46 11.15 6.43 25.13
C THR A 46 10.09 6.35 26.22
N GLN A 47 10.34 5.48 27.20
CA GLN A 47 9.66 5.31 28.50
C GLN A 47 8.64 4.16 28.62
N ARG A 48 9.13 2.93 28.78
CA ARG A 48 8.81 2.17 30.00
C ARG A 48 10.02 2.22 30.93
N ARG A 49 9.99 3.17 31.87
CA ARG A 49 10.86 3.12 33.03
C ARG A 49 10.39 1.96 33.91
N CYS A 50 11.36 1.18 34.36
CA CYS A 50 11.26 0.18 35.42
C CYS A 50 10.35 -0.99 35.05
N ASP A 51 10.93 -2.04 34.47
CA ASP A 51 10.91 -3.35 35.11
C ASP A 51 12.08 -4.18 34.59
N ASN A 52 12.82 -4.77 35.52
CA ASN A 52 13.87 -5.72 35.25
C ASN A 52 13.21 -7.01 34.74
N ASP A 53 13.19 -7.23 33.44
CA ASP A 53 13.22 -8.58 32.90
C ASP A 53 13.94 -8.61 31.57
N THR A 54 14.80 -9.60 31.41
CA THR A 54 15.75 -9.74 30.32
C THR A 54 15.05 -10.36 29.12
N GLU A 55 14.02 -9.70 28.61
CA GLU A 55 13.48 -10.02 27.29
C GLU A 55 14.21 -9.14 26.28
N LYS A 56 14.96 -9.79 25.38
CA LYS A 56 15.52 -9.11 24.21
C LYS A 56 14.35 -8.46 23.48
N LEU A 57 14.17 -7.15 23.61
CA LEU A 57 13.44 -6.36 22.63
C LEU A 57 14.14 -6.61 21.30
N GLN A 58 13.68 -7.61 20.55
CA GLN A 58 13.94 -7.66 19.13
C GLN A 58 13.35 -6.36 18.60
N LYS A 59 14.22 -5.42 18.21
CA LYS A 59 13.80 -4.29 17.38
C LYS A 59 13.17 -4.92 16.14
N GLY A 60 11.84 -4.98 16.11
CA GLY A 60 11.09 -5.58 15.01
C GLY A 60 11.53 -4.95 13.70
N ASN A 61 11.77 -5.79 12.70
CA ASN A 61 12.02 -5.36 11.33
C ASN A 61 10.75 -5.63 10.51
N ASP A 62 9.63 -5.23 11.07
CA ASP A 62 8.30 -5.42 10.49
C ASP A 62 7.95 -4.19 9.64
N HIS A 63 7.42 -4.45 8.46
CA HIS A 63 7.13 -3.46 7.45
C HIS A 63 5.68 -3.58 7.00
N VAL A 64 5.01 -2.44 6.85
CA VAL A 64 3.70 -2.35 6.21
C VAL A 64 3.85 -1.48 4.98
N VAL A 65 3.54 -2.02 3.81
CA VAL A 65 3.46 -1.25 2.56
C VAL A 65 2.00 -0.96 2.27
N PHE A 66 1.68 0.30 2.00
CA PHE A 66 0.34 0.76 1.68
C PHE A 66 0.30 1.44 0.31
N PHE A 67 -0.62 0.99 -0.54
CA PHE A 67 -0.96 1.60 -1.81
C PHE A 67 -2.28 2.38 -1.68
N PRO A 68 -2.26 3.72 -1.76
CA PRO A 68 -3.44 4.56 -1.61
C PRO A 68 -4.43 4.49 -2.80
N GLY A 69 -5.61 5.06 -2.58
CA GLY A 69 -6.68 5.18 -3.56
C GLY A 69 -6.68 6.48 -4.35
N ASP A 70 -7.72 6.62 -5.19
CA ASP A 70 -8.01 7.89 -5.85
C ASP A 70 -8.19 9.01 -4.80
N ILE A 71 -8.01 10.27 -5.24
CA ILE A 71 -8.06 11.50 -4.44
C ILE A 71 -6.88 11.65 -3.46
N GLN A 72 -6.41 10.57 -2.86
CA GLN A 72 -5.35 10.60 -1.85
C GLN A 72 -4.01 11.04 -2.45
N ASN A 73 -3.41 12.03 -1.82
CA ASN A 73 -2.09 12.53 -2.19
C ASN A 73 -1.43 13.20 -0.97
N PHE A 74 -0.21 13.72 -1.13
CA PHE A 74 0.42 14.52 -0.08
C PHE A 74 -0.48 15.69 0.30
N GLN A 75 -0.58 15.98 1.61
CA GLN A 75 -1.56 16.94 2.13
C GLN A 75 -1.49 18.29 1.43
N GLN A 76 -0.28 18.79 1.19
CA GLN A 76 -0.05 20.06 0.48
C GLN A 76 -0.55 20.02 -0.97
N GLU A 77 -0.40 18.89 -1.66
CA GLU A 77 -0.89 18.73 -3.03
C GLU A 77 -2.42 18.67 -3.07
N MET A 78 -3.03 17.97 -2.10
CA MET A 78 -4.49 17.91 -1.97
C MET A 78 -5.11 19.27 -1.67
N ALA A 79 -4.47 20.08 -0.82
CA ALA A 79 -4.96 21.42 -0.43
C ALA A 79 -5.10 22.39 -1.62
N LEU A 80 -4.36 22.16 -2.71
CA LEU A 80 -4.37 22.99 -3.90
C LEU A 80 -5.49 22.64 -4.90
N GLN A 81 -6.23 21.55 -4.67
CA GLN A 81 -7.19 21.01 -5.62
C GLN A 81 -8.59 21.03 -5.01
N ALA A 82 -9.55 21.67 -5.68
CA ALA A 82 -10.92 21.82 -5.15
C ALA A 82 -11.58 20.48 -4.79
N ASP A 83 -11.37 19.45 -5.63
CA ASP A 83 -11.96 18.13 -5.44
C ASP A 83 -11.26 17.29 -4.36
N ALA A 84 -10.01 17.59 -4.02
CA ALA A 84 -9.22 16.84 -3.03
C ALA A 84 -9.09 17.55 -1.68
N ALA A 85 -9.21 18.88 -1.64
CA ALA A 85 -9.06 19.68 -0.42
C ALA A 85 -10.01 19.28 0.72
N PRO A 86 -11.29 18.89 0.47
CA PRO A 86 -12.18 18.39 1.52
C PRO A 86 -11.70 17.07 2.15
N TRP A 87 -10.88 16.29 1.44
CA TRP A 87 -10.45 14.95 1.84
C TRP A 87 -9.05 14.92 2.48
N GLN A 88 -8.49 16.07 2.88
CA GLN A 88 -7.16 16.16 3.48
C GLN A 88 -6.99 15.34 4.77
N SER A 89 -8.08 14.97 5.46
CA SER A 89 -8.05 14.00 6.57
C SER A 89 -7.56 12.61 6.15
N TRP A 90 -7.55 12.32 4.84
CA TRP A 90 -7.11 11.08 4.21
C TRP A 90 -5.85 11.27 3.35
N SER A 91 -5.08 12.33 3.59
CA SER A 91 -3.77 12.52 2.95
C SER A 91 -2.81 11.38 3.28
N LEU A 92 -1.75 11.22 2.49
CA LEU A 92 -0.77 10.15 2.71
C LEU A 92 -0.15 10.21 4.12
N GLU A 93 0.08 11.42 4.64
CA GLU A 93 0.58 11.63 6.00
C GLU A 93 -0.42 11.16 7.06
N ARG A 94 -1.71 11.47 6.88
CA ARG A 94 -2.76 11.07 7.82
C ARG A 94 -2.98 9.57 7.81
N VAL A 95 -2.99 8.96 6.63
CA VAL A 95 -3.08 7.50 6.47
C VAL A 95 -1.88 6.80 7.12
N ALA A 96 -0.67 7.30 6.90
CA ALA A 96 0.52 6.74 7.54
C ALA A 96 0.39 6.72 9.07
N LEU A 97 -0.13 7.81 9.67
CA LEU A 97 -0.36 7.89 11.11
C LEU A 97 -1.45 6.91 11.59
N THR A 98 -2.56 6.78 10.85
CA THR A 98 -3.62 5.79 11.15
C THR A 98 -3.06 4.37 11.14
N LEU A 99 -2.29 4.02 10.10
CA LEU A 99 -1.67 2.70 9.98
C LEU A 99 -0.61 2.47 11.07
N GLY A 100 0.13 3.51 11.48
CA GLY A 100 1.08 3.40 12.60
C GLY A 100 0.42 3.11 13.94
N GLN A 101 -0.84 3.49 14.14
CA GLN A 101 -1.64 3.08 15.30
C GLN A 101 -2.13 1.64 15.19
N ARG A 102 -2.50 1.21 13.97
CA ARG A 102 -2.97 -0.15 13.68
C ARG A 102 -1.87 -1.20 13.79
N PHE A 103 -0.67 -0.85 13.33
CA PHE A 103 0.52 -1.70 13.29
C PHE A 103 1.63 -1.09 14.17
N PRO A 104 1.47 -1.12 15.50
CA PRO A 104 2.44 -0.52 16.41
C PRO A 104 3.80 -1.22 16.29
N GLY A 105 4.87 -0.44 16.23
CA GLY A 105 6.24 -0.96 16.10
C GLY A 105 6.70 -1.22 14.66
N CYS A 106 5.80 -1.17 13.68
CA CYS A 106 6.14 -1.37 12.27
C CYS A 106 6.64 -0.09 11.58
N HIS A 107 7.45 -0.26 10.52
CA HIS A 107 7.74 0.80 9.57
C HIS A 107 6.62 0.86 8.53
N ILE A 108 5.93 2.01 8.43
CA ILE A 108 4.84 2.18 7.45
C ILE A 108 5.39 2.89 6.21
N TRP A 109 5.18 2.29 5.05
CA TRP A 109 5.62 2.79 3.75
C TRP A 109 4.40 3.08 2.87
N ILE A 110 4.10 4.34 2.64
CA ILE A 110 3.08 4.74 1.68
C ILE A 110 3.74 4.92 0.31
N ILE A 111 3.36 4.11 -0.66
CA ILE A 111 3.88 4.20 -2.03
C ILE A 111 2.91 5.03 -2.85
N ARG A 112 3.28 6.28 -3.17
CA ARG A 112 2.44 7.15 -4.00
C ARG A 112 2.38 6.61 -5.43
N ALA A 113 1.19 6.66 -6.02
CA ALA A 113 0.99 6.40 -7.44
C ALA A 113 1.92 7.30 -8.28
N THR A 114 2.47 6.77 -9.37
CA THR A 114 3.49 7.48 -10.16
C THR A 114 2.92 8.70 -10.87
N ARG A 115 1.61 8.67 -11.15
CA ARG A 115 0.86 9.75 -11.75
C ARG A 115 -0.52 9.84 -11.10
N MET A 116 -1.00 11.07 -10.94
CA MET A 116 -2.37 11.40 -10.58
C MET A 116 -3.03 12.12 -11.75
N TYR A 117 -3.86 11.43 -12.54
CA TYR A 117 -4.58 12.04 -13.65
C TYR A 117 -5.73 12.92 -13.13
N LEU A 118 -5.86 14.13 -13.69
CA LEU A 118 -6.79 15.17 -13.22
C LEU A 118 -6.72 15.43 -11.71
N HIS A 119 -5.54 15.22 -11.10
CA HIS A 119 -5.32 15.34 -9.66
C HIS A 119 -6.24 14.45 -8.79
N LYS A 120 -6.86 13.44 -9.39
CA LYS A 120 -7.87 12.58 -8.76
C LYS A 120 -7.61 11.10 -8.97
N PHE A 121 -7.37 10.67 -10.20
CA PHE A 121 -7.25 9.25 -10.52
C PHE A 121 -5.81 8.78 -10.35
N SER A 122 -5.59 7.83 -9.46
CA SER A 122 -4.27 7.24 -9.24
C SER A 122 -3.91 6.29 -10.38
N CYS A 123 -2.71 6.43 -10.92
CA CYS A 123 -2.18 5.53 -11.95
C CYS A 123 -0.92 4.84 -11.42
N TYR A 124 -0.97 3.51 -11.31
CA TYR A 124 0.11 2.68 -10.80
C TYR A 124 0.98 2.09 -11.93
N GLN A 125 1.30 2.90 -12.94
CA GLN A 125 1.99 2.42 -14.15
C GLN A 125 3.36 1.79 -13.92
N ASN A 126 4.01 1.97 -12.76
CA ASN A 126 5.24 1.22 -12.47
C ASN A 126 4.98 -0.22 -12.05
N PHE A 127 3.76 -0.50 -11.58
CA PHE A 127 3.33 -1.79 -11.05
C PHE A 127 2.39 -2.52 -11.98
N VAL A 128 1.52 -1.85 -12.73
CA VAL A 128 0.54 -2.49 -13.60
C VAL A 128 0.30 -1.65 -14.85
N GLU A 129 0.05 -2.28 -15.99
CA GLU A 129 -0.40 -1.56 -17.17
C GLU A 129 -1.78 -0.95 -16.91
N SER A 130 -2.01 0.28 -17.39
CA SER A 130 -3.27 0.95 -17.16
C SER A 130 -3.59 1.94 -18.27
N ASN A 131 -4.89 2.19 -18.44
CA ASN A 131 -5.37 3.29 -19.26
C ASN A 131 -5.16 4.66 -18.57
N LEU A 132 -5.59 5.73 -19.23
CA LEU A 132 -5.40 7.11 -18.75
C LEU A 132 -6.00 7.39 -17.35
N PHE A 133 -7.04 6.65 -16.96
CA PHE A 133 -7.73 6.79 -15.68
C PHE A 133 -7.25 5.77 -14.63
N GLY A 134 -6.18 5.03 -14.91
CA GLY A 134 -5.65 4.03 -14.00
C GLY A 134 -6.49 2.75 -13.93
N ALA A 135 -7.36 2.47 -14.90
CA ALA A 135 -7.99 1.16 -14.99
C ALA A 135 -6.96 0.15 -15.50
N PRO A 136 -6.77 -0.99 -14.82
CA PRO A 136 -5.66 -1.88 -15.06
C PRO A 136 -5.89 -2.81 -16.26
N GLU A 137 -4.80 -3.26 -16.85
CA GLU A 137 -4.73 -4.49 -17.65
C GLU A 137 -3.66 -5.38 -17.00
N HIS A 138 -4.10 -6.49 -16.40
CA HIS A 138 -3.21 -7.35 -15.63
C HIS A 138 -2.52 -8.37 -16.52
N THR A 139 -1.23 -8.62 -16.27
CA THR A 139 -0.43 -9.62 -17.00
C THR A 139 0.39 -10.47 -16.03
N PRO A 140 0.83 -11.69 -16.39
CA PRO A 140 1.59 -12.54 -15.48
C PRO A 140 3.06 -12.12 -15.29
N ASP A 141 3.55 -11.11 -16.01
CA ASP A 141 4.98 -10.79 -16.14
C ASP A 141 5.33 -9.28 -16.19
N TYR A 142 4.43 -8.40 -15.73
CA TYR A 142 4.67 -6.93 -15.73
C TYR A 142 5.87 -6.49 -14.87
N GLY A 143 6.14 -7.25 -13.80
CA GLY A 143 7.26 -7.08 -12.88
C GLY A 143 6.91 -6.29 -11.61
N ALA A 144 5.65 -6.26 -11.18
CA ALA A 144 5.20 -5.63 -9.94
C ALA A 144 5.94 -6.13 -8.71
N VAL A 145 6.09 -7.46 -8.54
CA VAL A 145 6.77 -8.05 -7.37
C VAL A 145 8.23 -7.64 -7.33
N ARG A 146 8.90 -7.73 -8.48
CA ARG A 146 10.32 -7.36 -8.63
C ARG A 146 10.53 -5.86 -8.38
N HIS A 147 9.63 -5.03 -8.90
CA HIS A 147 9.62 -3.59 -8.70
C HIS A 147 9.42 -3.23 -7.22
N LEU A 148 8.43 -3.84 -6.54
CA LEU A 148 8.17 -3.63 -5.12
C LEU A 148 9.39 -3.95 -4.25
N ARG A 149 9.99 -5.14 -4.45
CA ARG A 149 11.15 -5.59 -3.66
C ARG A 149 12.33 -4.64 -3.79
N ALA A 150 12.66 -4.23 -5.03
CA ALA A 150 13.73 -3.28 -5.28
C ALA A 150 13.42 -1.88 -4.71
N LEU A 151 12.19 -1.40 -4.93
CA LEU A 151 11.74 -0.08 -4.44
C LEU A 151 11.81 -0.01 -2.91
N LEU A 152 11.35 -1.05 -2.21
CA LEU A 152 11.41 -1.12 -0.76
C LEU A 152 12.86 -1.17 -0.26
N GLY A 153 13.72 -1.98 -0.89
CA GLY A 153 15.14 -2.03 -0.54
C GLY A 153 15.85 -0.68 -0.71
N HIS A 154 15.67 -0.02 -1.85
CA HIS A 154 16.21 1.33 -2.09
C HIS A 154 15.62 2.36 -1.13
N SER A 155 14.34 2.25 -0.76
CA SER A 155 13.69 3.12 0.21
C SER A 155 14.29 2.95 1.60
N MET A 156 14.50 1.71 2.06
CA MET A 156 15.15 1.41 3.35
C MET A 156 16.58 1.97 3.40
N GLN A 157 17.34 1.84 2.30
CA GLN A 157 18.69 2.40 2.19
C GLN A 157 18.69 3.92 2.27
N ARG A 158 17.85 4.59 1.47
CA ARG A 158 17.72 6.07 1.48
C ARG A 158 17.20 6.60 2.82
N ALA A 159 16.37 5.83 3.51
CA ALA A 159 15.90 6.14 4.84
C ALA A 159 16.95 5.88 5.94
N GLY A 160 18.11 5.30 5.62
CA GLY A 160 19.15 4.99 6.60
C GLY A 160 18.72 3.95 7.64
N LEU A 161 17.88 2.98 7.26
CA LEU A 161 17.52 1.89 8.16
C LEU A 161 18.70 0.92 8.33
N PRO A 162 18.87 0.31 9.52
CA PRO A 162 20.07 -0.47 9.85
C PRO A 162 20.20 -1.76 9.05
N ASN A 163 19.09 -2.38 8.64
CA ASN A 163 19.07 -3.65 7.93
C ASN A 163 18.20 -3.57 6.66
N PRO A 164 18.62 -2.84 5.60
CA PRO A 164 17.86 -2.75 4.37
C PRO A 164 17.81 -4.11 3.64
N LEU A 165 16.79 -4.30 2.78
CA LEU A 165 16.78 -5.44 1.87
C LEU A 165 18.03 -5.43 0.98
N PRO A 166 18.68 -6.59 0.77
CA PRO A 166 19.82 -6.68 -0.13
C PRO A 166 19.37 -6.44 -1.58
N PRO A 167 20.25 -5.85 -2.42
CA PRO A 167 19.97 -5.69 -3.85
C PRO A 167 19.67 -7.03 -4.54
N LEU A 168 18.79 -7.00 -5.52
CA LEU A 168 18.58 -8.13 -6.43
C LEU A 168 19.88 -8.40 -7.20
N SER A 169 20.40 -9.62 -7.08
CA SER A 169 21.68 -10.01 -7.66
C SER A 169 21.54 -10.95 -8.86
N GLY A 170 20.33 -11.48 -9.12
CA GLY A 170 20.07 -12.43 -10.20
C GLY A 170 20.72 -13.79 -9.99
N THR A 171 21.10 -14.12 -8.76
CA THR A 171 21.78 -15.38 -8.43
C THR A 171 20.77 -16.50 -8.14
N SER A 172 21.11 -17.74 -8.49
CA SER A 172 20.29 -18.91 -8.15
C SER A 172 20.28 -19.24 -6.66
N THR A 173 21.23 -18.70 -5.90
CA THR A 173 21.38 -18.86 -4.45
C THR A 173 21.31 -17.47 -3.81
N PRO A 174 20.09 -17.01 -3.47
CA PRO A 174 19.90 -15.71 -2.85
C PRO A 174 20.45 -15.69 -1.42
N GLY A 175 21.01 -14.54 -1.01
CA GLY A 175 21.35 -14.31 0.40
C GLY A 175 20.08 -14.24 1.27
N PRO A 176 20.19 -14.50 2.59
CA PRO A 176 19.04 -14.41 3.48
C PRO A 176 18.53 -12.96 3.57
N LEU A 177 17.22 -12.82 3.80
CA LEU A 177 16.64 -11.53 4.18
C LEU A 177 17.17 -11.10 5.56
N PRO A 178 17.12 -9.80 5.88
CA PRO A 178 17.40 -9.32 7.23
C PRO A 178 16.65 -10.11 8.30
N ALA A 179 17.32 -10.41 9.42
CA ALA A 179 16.70 -11.15 10.51
C ALA A 179 15.43 -10.45 11.02
N GLY A 180 14.34 -11.20 11.13
CA GLY A 180 13.04 -10.69 11.56
C GLY A 180 12.35 -9.80 10.53
N PHE A 181 12.75 -9.82 9.25
CA PHE A 181 12.00 -9.14 8.19
C PHE A 181 10.65 -9.80 7.98
N SER A 182 9.58 -9.02 8.16
CA SER A 182 8.20 -9.40 7.84
C SER A 182 7.52 -8.26 7.09
N LEU A 183 6.63 -8.60 6.16
CA LEU A 183 5.95 -7.65 5.30
C LEU A 183 4.44 -7.88 5.29
N THR A 184 3.70 -6.82 5.57
CA THR A 184 2.26 -6.71 5.28
C THR A 184 2.06 -5.80 4.07
N ILE A 185 1.19 -6.19 3.14
CA ILE A 185 0.86 -5.39 1.95
C ILE A 185 -0.62 -5.00 2.01
N VAL A 186 -0.90 -3.70 1.89
CA VAL A 186 -2.25 -3.15 1.97
C VAL A 186 -2.52 -2.35 0.69
N GLY A 187 -3.60 -2.69 -0.01
CA GLY A 187 -4.14 -1.90 -1.11
C GLY A 187 -5.46 -1.28 -0.67
N PHE A 188 -5.62 0.01 -0.89
CA PHE A 188 -6.90 0.69 -0.66
C PHE A 188 -7.45 1.25 -1.96
N SER A 189 -8.74 1.01 -2.24
CA SER A 189 -9.42 1.58 -3.42
C SER A 189 -8.63 1.28 -4.69
N LYS A 190 -8.09 2.31 -5.37
CA LYS A 190 -7.22 2.14 -6.53
C LYS A 190 -5.96 1.33 -6.27
N GLY A 191 -5.39 1.40 -5.07
CA GLY A 191 -4.20 0.63 -4.70
C GLY A 191 -4.39 -0.89 -4.80
N CYS A 192 -5.64 -1.38 -4.73
CA CYS A 192 -5.93 -2.81 -4.90
C CYS A 192 -5.52 -3.35 -6.29
N VAL A 193 -5.44 -2.50 -7.32
CA VAL A 193 -5.00 -2.96 -8.66
C VAL A 193 -3.56 -3.48 -8.64
N VAL A 194 -2.72 -2.97 -7.72
CA VAL A 194 -1.33 -3.44 -7.53
C VAL A 194 -1.32 -4.81 -6.88
N LEU A 195 -2.19 -5.05 -5.89
CA LEU A 195 -2.32 -6.36 -5.25
C LEU A 195 -2.84 -7.39 -6.26
N ASN A 196 -3.84 -7.04 -7.08
CA ASN A 196 -4.34 -7.90 -8.15
C ASN A 196 -3.21 -8.26 -9.13
N GLN A 197 -2.39 -7.28 -9.53
CA GLN A 197 -1.23 -7.53 -10.38
C GLN A 197 -0.19 -8.47 -9.73
N ILE A 198 0.09 -8.29 -8.43
CA ILE A 198 0.97 -9.20 -7.68
C ILE A 198 0.42 -10.63 -7.73
N VAL A 199 -0.89 -10.81 -7.57
CA VAL A 199 -1.55 -12.13 -7.64
C VAL A 199 -1.36 -12.80 -8.99
N TYR A 200 -1.56 -12.07 -10.10
CA TYR A 200 -1.31 -12.58 -11.45
C TYR A 200 0.16 -12.96 -11.69
N GLU A 201 1.10 -12.28 -11.02
CA GLU A 201 2.54 -12.57 -11.14
C GLU A 201 3.04 -13.68 -10.23
N LEU A 202 2.26 -14.17 -9.26
CA LEU A 202 2.75 -15.08 -8.21
C LEU A 202 3.44 -16.33 -8.77
N ALA A 203 2.86 -16.99 -9.78
CA ALA A 203 3.46 -18.18 -10.39
C ALA A 203 4.88 -17.90 -10.90
N GLY A 204 5.04 -16.82 -11.66
CA GLY A 204 6.33 -16.43 -12.25
C GLY A 204 7.31 -15.92 -11.20
N ALA A 205 6.85 -15.10 -10.26
CA ALA A 205 7.68 -14.54 -9.21
C ALA A 205 8.18 -15.62 -8.23
N ARG A 206 7.37 -16.64 -7.92
CA ARG A 206 7.80 -17.75 -7.05
C ARG A 206 8.81 -18.70 -7.71
N ALA A 207 8.91 -18.69 -9.05
CA ALA A 207 9.92 -19.45 -9.77
C ALA A 207 11.31 -18.79 -9.70
N ASP A 208 11.39 -17.50 -9.38
CA ASP A 208 12.62 -16.76 -9.12
C ASP A 208 13.01 -16.91 -7.64
N PRO A 209 14.18 -17.52 -7.31
CA PRO A 209 14.56 -17.77 -5.92
C PRO A 209 14.64 -16.53 -5.04
N GLU A 210 15.10 -15.40 -5.59
CA GLU A 210 15.17 -14.15 -4.85
C GLU A 210 13.76 -13.63 -4.54
N LEU A 211 12.89 -13.57 -5.54
CA LEU A 211 11.52 -13.07 -5.36
C LEU A 211 10.69 -14.03 -4.50
N ARG A 212 10.90 -15.34 -4.60
CA ARG A 212 10.28 -16.34 -3.73
C ARG A 212 10.59 -16.07 -2.26
N LEU A 213 11.87 -15.85 -1.89
CA LEU A 213 12.23 -15.51 -0.51
C LEU A 213 11.55 -14.23 -0.03
N PHE A 214 11.42 -13.22 -0.91
CA PHE A 214 10.71 -11.99 -0.57
C PHE A 214 9.21 -12.22 -0.36
N LEU A 215 8.56 -12.96 -1.26
CA LEU A 215 7.14 -13.32 -1.14
C LEU A 215 6.86 -14.19 0.10
N ASP A 216 7.78 -15.08 0.46
CA ASP A 216 7.66 -15.93 1.65
C ASP A 216 7.75 -15.13 2.97
N SER A 217 8.23 -13.88 2.91
CA SER A 217 8.20 -12.95 4.05
C SER A 217 6.92 -12.12 4.16
N VAL A 218 6.02 -12.23 3.17
CA VAL A 218 4.71 -11.55 3.20
C VAL A 218 3.78 -12.36 4.11
N SER A 219 3.41 -11.79 5.25
CA SER A 219 2.52 -12.44 6.22
C SER A 219 1.05 -12.22 5.89
N ASP A 220 0.70 -11.00 5.46
CA ASP A 220 -0.68 -10.57 5.30
C ASP A 220 -0.84 -9.69 4.05
N MET A 221 -1.96 -9.86 3.35
CA MET A 221 -2.41 -9.00 2.26
C MET A 221 -3.84 -8.50 2.51
N TYR A 222 -4.01 -7.19 2.48
CA TYR A 222 -5.29 -6.51 2.74
C TYR A 222 -5.79 -5.80 1.47
N TRP A 223 -6.96 -6.23 0.98
CA TRP A 223 -7.76 -5.50 0.01
C TRP A 223 -8.79 -4.65 0.75
N LEU A 224 -8.61 -3.34 0.73
CA LEU A 224 -9.50 -2.38 1.40
C LEU A 224 -10.32 -1.65 0.36
N ASP A 225 -11.58 -2.05 0.26
CA ASP A 225 -12.64 -1.46 -0.55
C ASP A 225 -12.20 -1.16 -1.99
N GLY A 226 -11.70 -2.21 -2.67
CA GLY A 226 -11.15 -2.13 -4.01
C GLY A 226 -12.17 -1.61 -5.03
N GLY A 227 -11.75 -0.62 -5.83
CA GLY A 227 -12.59 0.03 -6.82
C GLY A 227 -11.77 0.81 -7.85
N HIS A 228 -12.24 0.84 -9.10
CA HIS A 228 -11.64 1.62 -10.19
C HIS A 228 -12.65 1.95 -11.30
N PRO A 229 -12.35 2.92 -12.20
CA PRO A 229 -13.29 3.33 -13.25
C PRO A 229 -13.35 2.37 -14.45
N GLY A 230 -12.72 1.20 -14.37
CA GLY A 230 -12.79 0.17 -15.40
C GLY A 230 -14.05 -0.67 -15.25
N GLY A 231 -14.38 -1.49 -16.26
CA GLY A 231 -15.62 -2.29 -16.29
C GLY A 231 -15.48 -3.73 -15.79
N SER A 232 -14.29 -4.15 -15.36
CA SER A 232 -13.95 -5.50 -14.87
C SER A 232 -12.58 -5.46 -14.19
N GLU A 233 -12.14 -6.59 -13.62
CA GLU A 233 -10.81 -6.76 -12.98
C GLU A 233 -10.62 -5.91 -11.72
N THR A 234 -11.73 -5.58 -11.04
CA THR A 234 -11.70 -4.93 -9.73
C THR A 234 -11.26 -5.92 -8.66
N TRP A 235 -11.70 -7.17 -8.78
CA TRP A 235 -11.18 -8.31 -8.01
C TRP A 235 -10.69 -9.40 -8.95
N VAL A 236 -9.64 -10.11 -8.55
CA VAL A 236 -9.09 -11.22 -9.36
C VAL A 236 -10.13 -12.33 -9.47
N THR A 237 -10.44 -12.76 -10.70
CA THR A 237 -11.36 -13.86 -10.94
C THR A 237 -10.72 -15.09 -11.57
N ASP A 238 -9.48 -14.95 -12.05
CA ASP A 238 -8.71 -16.06 -12.62
C ASP A 238 -8.40 -17.14 -11.57
N LYS A 239 -8.86 -18.35 -11.83
CA LYS A 239 -8.76 -19.47 -10.88
C LYS A 239 -7.32 -19.95 -10.69
N CYS A 240 -6.47 -19.85 -11.72
CA CYS A 240 -5.07 -20.26 -11.62
C CYS A 240 -4.29 -19.29 -10.73
N ALA A 241 -4.47 -17.98 -10.93
CA ALA A 241 -3.87 -16.94 -10.11
C ALA A 241 -4.34 -17.01 -8.65
N LEU A 242 -5.64 -17.25 -8.41
CA LEU A 242 -6.16 -17.47 -7.06
C LEU A 242 -5.64 -18.78 -6.44
N GLY A 243 -5.37 -19.81 -7.24
CA GLY A 243 -4.70 -21.05 -6.79
C GLY A 243 -3.27 -20.78 -6.27
N GLU A 244 -2.52 -19.94 -6.97
CA GLU A 244 -1.20 -19.50 -6.51
C GLU A 244 -1.29 -18.67 -5.22
N LEU A 245 -2.24 -17.75 -5.14
CA LEU A 245 -2.48 -16.97 -3.92
C LEU A 245 -2.84 -17.86 -2.73
N ALA A 246 -3.79 -18.78 -2.89
CA ALA A 246 -4.21 -19.71 -1.83
C ALA A 246 -3.05 -20.60 -1.35
N SER A 247 -2.19 -21.06 -2.27
CA SER A 247 -1.03 -21.91 -1.94
C SER A 247 0.20 -21.15 -1.45
N SER A 248 0.16 -19.81 -1.44
CA SER A 248 1.27 -18.98 -0.97
C SER A 248 1.45 -19.04 0.56
N GLY A 249 0.37 -19.32 1.29
CA GLY A 249 0.34 -19.32 2.76
C GLY A 249 0.11 -17.95 3.40
N VAL A 250 -0.05 -16.89 2.59
CA VAL A 250 -0.35 -15.53 3.09
C VAL A 250 -1.76 -15.47 3.69
N ALA A 251 -1.93 -14.68 4.75
CA ALA A 251 -3.25 -14.33 5.26
C ALA A 251 -3.90 -13.28 4.33
N ILE A 252 -5.13 -13.55 3.91
CA ILE A 252 -5.87 -12.73 2.95
C ILE A 252 -7.02 -12.04 3.69
N HIS A 253 -7.11 -10.73 3.55
CA HIS A 253 -8.12 -9.91 4.22
C HIS A 253 -8.86 -9.05 3.20
N ALA A 254 -10.16 -9.29 3.05
CA ALA A 254 -11.03 -8.50 2.18
C ALA A 254 -11.98 -7.65 3.03
N HIS A 255 -11.79 -6.34 3.01
CA HIS A 255 -12.66 -5.39 3.68
C HIS A 255 -13.39 -4.58 2.62
N VAL A 256 -14.71 -4.54 2.65
CA VAL A 256 -15.51 -3.86 1.63
C VAL A 256 -16.59 -3.01 2.29
N THR A 257 -17.10 -2.03 1.55
CA THR A 257 -18.24 -1.21 1.95
C THR A 257 -19.34 -1.29 0.88
N PRO A 258 -20.61 -0.98 1.23
CA PRO A 258 -21.68 -0.90 0.25
C PRO A 258 -21.40 0.08 -0.91
N TYR A 259 -20.51 1.07 -0.70
CA TYR A 259 -20.13 2.04 -1.73
C TYR A 259 -19.50 1.37 -2.97
N GLU A 260 -18.69 0.33 -2.78
CA GLU A 260 -18.09 -0.41 -3.90
C GLU A 260 -18.94 -1.63 -4.30
N VAL A 261 -19.26 -2.52 -3.37
CA VAL A 261 -19.82 -3.83 -3.72
C VAL A 261 -21.34 -3.85 -3.90
N CYS A 262 -22.05 -2.78 -3.53
CA CYS A 262 -23.50 -2.67 -3.69
C CYS A 262 -23.94 -1.58 -4.69
N ASP A 263 -23.01 -0.98 -5.43
CA ASP A 263 -23.33 0.00 -6.47
C ASP A 263 -24.01 -0.68 -7.68
N PRO A 264 -25.29 -0.36 -7.99
CA PRO A 264 -26.01 -0.97 -9.11
C PRO A 264 -25.43 -0.58 -10.47
N MET A 265 -24.77 0.57 -10.59
CA MET A 265 -24.12 1.02 -11.83
C MET A 265 -22.78 0.30 -12.05
N ARG A 266 -22.22 -0.29 -10.99
CA ARG A 266 -20.95 -1.02 -11.00
C ARG A 266 -21.11 -2.44 -10.43
N ALA A 267 -22.21 -3.10 -10.79
CA ALA A 267 -22.59 -4.39 -10.22
C ALA A 267 -21.53 -5.49 -10.37
N TRP A 268 -20.62 -5.39 -11.35
CA TRP A 268 -19.50 -6.32 -11.50
C TRP A 268 -18.59 -6.32 -10.28
N VAL A 269 -18.38 -5.19 -9.60
CA VAL A 269 -17.48 -5.11 -8.43
C VAL A 269 -17.93 -6.08 -7.33
N GLY A 270 -19.22 -6.07 -6.99
CA GLY A 270 -19.78 -7.01 -6.02
C GLY A 270 -19.87 -8.46 -6.52
N GLN A 271 -19.97 -8.67 -7.84
CA GLN A 271 -19.94 -10.02 -8.43
C GLN A 271 -18.53 -10.63 -8.38
N GLU A 272 -17.52 -9.87 -8.81
CA GLU A 272 -16.11 -10.28 -8.79
C GLU A 272 -15.63 -10.48 -7.34
N HIS A 273 -15.98 -9.59 -6.40
CA HIS A 273 -15.68 -9.78 -4.97
C HIS A 273 -16.22 -11.12 -4.46
N ARG A 274 -17.51 -11.43 -4.70
CA ARG A 274 -18.09 -12.71 -4.28
C ARG A 274 -17.39 -13.91 -4.91
N HIS A 275 -17.00 -13.80 -6.18
CA HIS A 275 -16.26 -14.85 -6.88
C HIS A 275 -14.85 -15.04 -6.31
N PHE A 276 -14.13 -13.95 -6.03
CA PHE A 276 -12.81 -13.94 -5.39
C PHE A 276 -12.85 -14.67 -4.04
N ILE A 277 -13.77 -14.27 -3.16
CA ILE A 277 -13.99 -14.88 -1.85
C ILE A 277 -14.30 -16.37 -1.98
N LYS A 278 -15.35 -16.71 -2.75
CA LYS A 278 -15.80 -18.09 -2.90
C LYS A 278 -14.69 -19.00 -3.43
N THR A 279 -13.95 -18.53 -4.42
CA THR A 279 -12.86 -19.32 -5.03
C THR A 279 -11.72 -19.56 -4.04
N LEU A 280 -11.34 -18.55 -3.24
CA LEU A 280 -10.31 -18.71 -2.22
C LEU A 280 -10.74 -19.60 -1.05
N GLU A 281 -12.01 -19.52 -0.63
CA GLU A 281 -12.60 -20.45 0.35
C GLU A 281 -12.56 -21.89 -0.16
N ASP A 282 -13.01 -22.12 -1.40
CA ASP A 282 -13.02 -23.45 -2.04
C ASP A 282 -11.59 -24.01 -2.21
N LEU A 283 -10.59 -23.15 -2.37
CA LEU A 283 -9.16 -23.51 -2.45
C LEU A 283 -8.50 -23.68 -1.07
N GLY A 284 -9.21 -23.42 0.03
CA GLY A 284 -8.69 -23.57 1.40
C GLY A 284 -7.70 -22.49 1.81
N ALA A 285 -7.78 -21.28 1.25
CA ALA A 285 -6.92 -20.17 1.61
C ALA A 285 -7.16 -19.68 3.05
N CYS A 286 -6.16 -19.05 3.66
CA CYS A 286 -6.33 -18.33 4.93
C CYS A 286 -7.02 -17.00 4.66
N LEU A 287 -8.36 -16.98 4.67
CA LEU A 287 -9.16 -15.83 4.27
C LEU A 287 -10.01 -15.28 5.41
N SER A 288 -10.11 -13.96 5.49
CA SER A 288 -11.12 -13.24 6.26
C SER A 288 -11.80 -12.18 5.39
N GLN A 289 -13.10 -11.95 5.63
CA GLN A 289 -13.85 -10.92 4.93
C GLN A 289 -14.73 -10.13 5.91
N LYS A 290 -14.93 -8.84 5.64
CA LYS A 290 -15.84 -7.97 6.40
C LYS A 290 -16.51 -6.94 5.48
N LEU A 291 -17.83 -6.93 5.48
CA LEU A 291 -18.62 -5.82 4.98
C LEU A 291 -18.78 -4.81 6.11
N HIS A 292 -18.28 -3.59 5.93
CA HIS A 292 -18.38 -2.51 6.91
C HIS A 292 -19.52 -1.55 6.56
N PHE A 293 -20.12 -0.96 7.59
CA PHE A 293 -21.16 0.08 7.46
C PHE A 293 -22.38 -0.38 6.63
N ASP A 294 -22.78 -1.65 6.77
CA ASP A 294 -23.94 -2.23 6.06
C ASP A 294 -25.29 -1.69 6.57
N ASP A 295 -25.27 -1.07 7.74
CA ASP A 295 -26.39 -0.32 8.35
C ASP A 295 -26.43 1.16 7.95
N GLU A 296 -25.41 1.67 7.26
CA GLU A 296 -25.33 3.05 6.78
C GLU A 296 -25.56 3.14 5.25
N PRO A 297 -26.05 4.27 4.73
CA PRO A 297 -26.09 4.51 3.28
C PRO A 297 -24.69 4.46 2.65
N ALA A 298 -24.60 3.87 1.46
CA ALA A 298 -23.39 3.86 0.65
C ALA A 298 -22.88 5.30 0.42
N SER A 299 -21.62 5.57 0.79
CA SER A 299 -21.00 6.89 0.70
C SER A 299 -19.50 6.81 0.49
N ILE A 300 -18.94 7.84 -0.15
CA ILE A 300 -17.48 7.96 -0.33
C ILE A 300 -16.77 8.22 1.01
N GLU A 301 -17.48 8.80 1.98
CA GLU A 301 -17.00 8.91 3.35
C GLU A 301 -16.76 7.52 3.97
N ASN A 302 -17.71 6.59 3.80
CA ASN A 302 -17.57 5.21 4.29
C ASN A 302 -16.46 4.45 3.57
N HIS A 303 -16.33 4.68 2.26
CA HIS A 303 -15.19 4.18 1.48
C HIS A 303 -13.86 4.55 2.13
N PHE A 304 -13.62 5.81 2.50
CA PHE A 304 -12.39 6.19 3.19
C PHE A 304 -12.30 5.70 4.64
N ARG A 305 -13.43 5.70 5.39
CA ARG A 305 -13.48 5.25 6.79
C ARG A 305 -13.02 3.81 6.97
N VAL A 306 -13.08 2.97 5.95
CA VAL A 306 -12.56 1.59 6.01
C VAL A 306 -11.10 1.54 6.46
N ILE A 307 -10.27 2.55 6.11
CA ILE A 307 -8.85 2.65 6.48
C ILE A 307 -8.66 2.72 8.01
N GLN A 308 -9.67 3.18 8.75
CA GLN A 308 -9.62 3.27 10.21
C GLN A 308 -10.14 2.02 10.93
N GLU A 309 -10.99 1.22 10.27
CA GLU A 309 -11.83 0.19 10.93
C GLU A 309 -11.46 -1.25 10.57
N PHE A 310 -10.56 -1.46 9.60
CA PHE A 310 -10.13 -2.80 9.15
C PHE A 310 -9.22 -3.50 10.14
#